data_AF-A0A4U5WYM2-F1
#
_entry.id   AF-A0A4U5WYM2-F1
#
_cell.length_a   1.000
_cell.length_b   1.000
_cell.length_c   1.000
_cell.angle_alpha   90.00
_cell.angle_beta   90.00
_cell.angle_gamma   90.00
#
_symmetry.space_group_name_H-M   'P 1'
#
loop_
_entity.id
_entity.type
_entity.pdbx_description
1 polymer ?
#
loop_
_entity_poly.entity_id
_entity_poly.type
_entity_poly.pdbx_seq_one_letter_code
_entity_poly.pdbx_strand_id
1 'polypeptide(L)'
;MSVHPYDEGHTVAGWTGVAIATVGTSVMSVGVCTVSPLALVVGGVIDVLALLVTWALHLSGWGKPPGIRPRAEWSMRVRDPHARGGHPECLGCRLAGRGRHVASPQAVSAPVVPPAVVSSPVASSPVTTSPVASTPLSVPPSTLAGDGTGMEVRGAALVGGQPGADVGRGAS
;
A
#
# COMPACT_ATOMS: atom_id res chain seq x y z
N MET A 1 -8.02 6.50 15.87
CA MET A 1 -7.37 7.08 14.69
C MET A 1 -5.87 6.89 14.88
N SER A 2 -5.20 6.13 14.02
CA SER A 2 -3.78 5.80 14.23
C SER A 2 -2.92 7.06 14.15
N VAL A 3 -2.08 7.29 15.17
CA VAL A 3 -1.19 8.46 15.30
C VAL A 3 -0.11 8.49 14.21
N HIS A 4 0.16 7.34 13.59
CA HIS A 4 0.97 7.26 12.37
C HIS A 4 0.06 7.33 11.13
N PRO A 5 0.31 8.28 10.22
CA PRO A 5 -0.40 8.33 8.96
C PRO A 5 0.15 7.19 8.09
N TYR A 6 -0.73 6.29 7.62
CA TYR A 6 -0.39 5.17 6.74
C TYR A 6 -0.98 5.41 5.35
N ASP A 7 -0.32 4.90 4.32
CA ASP A 7 -0.88 4.83 2.97
C ASP A 7 -1.84 3.63 2.93
N GLU A 8 -3.13 3.89 2.73
CA GLU A 8 -4.20 2.87 2.73
C GLU A 8 -4.19 1.97 1.47
N GLY A 9 -3.16 2.08 0.62
CA GLY A 9 -2.98 1.18 -0.52
C GLY A 9 -3.56 1.72 -1.82
N HIS A 10 -3.61 3.05 -1.97
CA HIS A 10 -4.00 3.68 -3.23
C HIS A 10 -2.87 3.50 -4.27
N THR A 11 -2.97 2.43 -5.06
CA THR A 11 -2.02 2.12 -6.14
C THR A 11 -2.73 2.12 -7.48
N VAL A 12 -2.06 2.57 -8.54
CA VAL A 12 -2.64 2.54 -9.90
C VAL A 12 -2.94 1.10 -10.32
N ALA A 13 -2.05 0.16 -9.97
CA ALA A 13 -2.27 -1.26 -10.21
C ALA A 13 -3.56 -1.76 -9.54
N GLY A 14 -3.74 -1.45 -8.25
CA GLY A 14 -4.91 -1.88 -7.47
C GLY A 14 -6.21 -1.29 -8.00
N TRP A 15 -6.28 0.04 -8.20
CA TRP A 15 -7.50 0.69 -8.69
C TRP A 15 -7.88 0.26 -10.11
N THR A 16 -6.89 0.07 -10.99
CA THR A 16 -7.14 -0.43 -12.34
C THR A 16 -7.72 -1.85 -12.30
N GLY A 17 -7.13 -2.72 -11.48
CA GLY A 17 -7.63 -4.09 -11.28
C GLY A 17 -9.07 -4.12 -10.76
N VAL A 18 -9.36 -3.34 -9.72
CA VAL A 18 -10.70 -3.23 -9.12
C VAL A 18 -11.72 -2.75 -10.15
N ALA A 19 -11.39 -1.73 -10.95
CA ALA A 19 -12.30 -1.24 -11.98
C ALA A 19 -12.63 -2.32 -13.02
N ILE A 20 -11.62 -3.03 -13.53
CA ILE A 20 -11.83 -4.08 -14.56
C ILE A 20 -12.60 -5.27 -13.96
N ALA A 21 -12.23 -5.73 -12.76
CA ALA A 21 -12.90 -6.84 -12.10
C ALA A 21 -14.37 -6.53 -11.78
N THR A 22 -14.68 -5.28 -11.43
CA THR A 22 -16.08 -4.86 -11.21
C THR A 22 -16.89 -4.99 -12.49
N VAL A 23 -16.32 -4.62 -13.64
CA VAL A 23 -16.97 -4.79 -14.95
C VAL A 23 -17.16 -6.28 -15.27
N GLY A 24 -16.12 -7.10 -15.11
CA GLY A 24 -16.19 -8.54 -15.37
C GLY A 24 -17.23 -9.25 -14.51
N THR A 25 -17.22 -8.99 -13.21
CA THR A 25 -18.20 -9.52 -12.26
C THR A 25 -19.62 -9.03 -12.57
N SER A 26 -19.80 -7.78 -13.01
CA SER A 26 -21.11 -7.26 -13.43
C SER A 26 -21.63 -7.99 -14.67
N VAL A 27 -20.76 -8.24 -15.66
CA VAL A 27 -21.12 -9.01 -16.86
C VAL A 27 -21.46 -10.46 -16.50
N MET A 28 -20.68 -11.10 -15.61
CA MET A 28 -21.02 -12.44 -15.11
C MET A 28 -22.38 -12.46 -14.40
N SER A 29 -22.68 -11.45 -13.58
CA SER A 29 -23.95 -11.34 -12.86
C SER A 29 -25.14 -11.28 -13.82
N VAL A 30 -25.02 -10.47 -14.90
CA VAL A 30 -26.01 -10.44 -15.99
C VAL A 30 -26.13 -11.82 -16.66
N GLY A 31 -25.02 -12.50 -16.87
CA GLY A 31 -25.00 -13.87 -17.42
C GLY A 31 -25.76 -14.86 -16.55
N VAL A 32 -25.65 -14.78 -15.21
CA VAL A 32 -26.43 -15.61 -14.29
C VAL A 32 -27.92 -15.30 -14.40
N CYS A 33 -28.32 -14.02 -14.35
CA CYS A 33 -29.73 -13.61 -14.43
C CYS A 33 -30.40 -14.00 -15.76
N THR A 34 -29.62 -14.08 -16.84
CA THR A 34 -30.11 -14.43 -18.18
C THR A 34 -29.84 -15.88 -18.58
N VAL A 35 -29.21 -16.67 -17.69
CA VAL A 35 -28.77 -18.06 -17.96
C VAL A 35 -27.92 -18.14 -19.25
N SER A 36 -27.08 -17.14 -19.47
CA SER A 36 -26.28 -17.00 -20.69
C SER A 36 -24.85 -17.50 -20.46
N PRO A 37 -24.45 -18.67 -21.03
CA PRO A 37 -23.09 -19.17 -20.91
C PRO A 37 -22.07 -18.24 -21.58
N LEU A 38 -22.47 -17.56 -22.66
CA LEU A 38 -21.61 -16.59 -23.35
C LEU A 38 -21.26 -15.43 -22.43
N ALA A 39 -22.26 -14.84 -21.74
CA ALA A 39 -22.02 -13.72 -20.82
C ALA A 39 -21.13 -14.13 -19.63
N LEU A 40 -21.30 -15.36 -19.12
CA LEU A 40 -20.42 -15.91 -18.08
C LEU A 40 -18.96 -16.04 -18.56
N VAL A 41 -18.75 -16.58 -19.76
CA VAL A 41 -17.41 -16.71 -20.34
C VAL A 41 -16.77 -15.34 -20.57
N VAL A 42 -17.51 -14.39 -21.14
CA VAL A 42 -17.00 -13.02 -21.37
C VAL A 42 -16.63 -12.34 -20.06
N GLY A 43 -17.50 -12.40 -19.04
CA GLY A 43 -17.19 -11.83 -17.73
C GLY A 43 -15.96 -12.47 -17.08
N GLY A 44 -15.84 -13.81 -17.14
CA GLY A 44 -14.66 -14.51 -16.65
C GLY A 44 -13.38 -14.15 -17.40
N VAL A 45 -13.44 -13.96 -18.71
CA VAL A 45 -12.29 -13.47 -19.50
C VAL A 45 -11.88 -12.06 -19.05
N ILE A 46 -12.85 -11.18 -18.77
CA ILE A 46 -12.57 -9.83 -18.26
C ILE A 46 -11.86 -9.90 -16.89
N ASP A 47 -12.28 -10.79 -16.00
CA ASP A 47 -11.64 -10.95 -14.69
C ASP A 47 -10.22 -11.52 -14.79
N VAL A 48 -9.98 -12.47 -15.70
CA VAL A 48 -8.62 -12.94 -16.01
C VAL A 48 -7.76 -11.80 -16.55
N LEU A 49 -8.31 -10.96 -17.43
CA LEU A 49 -7.61 -9.76 -17.90
C LEU A 49 -7.32 -8.78 -16.75
N ALA A 50 -8.25 -8.60 -15.81
CA ALA A 50 -8.03 -7.76 -14.61
C ALA A 50 -6.80 -8.25 -13.82
N LEU A 51 -6.70 -9.56 -13.58
CA LEU A 51 -5.55 -10.17 -12.91
C LEU A 51 -4.25 -9.93 -13.68
N LEU A 52 -4.24 -10.19 -14.98
CA LEU A 52 -3.06 -10.01 -15.83
C LEU A 52 -2.60 -8.55 -15.91
N VAL A 53 -3.53 -7.61 -16.08
CA VAL A 53 -3.24 -6.16 -16.11
C VAL A 53 -2.68 -5.70 -14.77
N THR A 54 -3.33 -6.08 -13.67
CA THR A 54 -2.87 -5.74 -12.31
C THR A 54 -1.48 -6.29 -12.05
N TRP A 55 -1.24 -7.54 -12.46
CA TRP A 55 0.07 -8.18 -12.33
C TRP A 55 1.14 -7.46 -13.15
N ALA A 56 0.87 -7.14 -14.42
CA ALA A 56 1.81 -6.39 -15.27
C ALA A 56 2.11 -4.98 -14.72
N LEU A 57 1.08 -4.28 -14.22
CA LEU A 57 1.24 -2.99 -13.56
C LEU A 57 2.08 -3.11 -12.28
N HIS A 58 1.85 -4.15 -11.48
CA HIS A 58 2.66 -4.42 -10.31
C HIS A 58 4.13 -4.66 -10.67
N LEU A 59 4.41 -5.50 -11.67
CA LEU A 59 5.77 -5.79 -12.14
C LEU A 59 6.47 -4.59 -12.78
N SER A 60 5.72 -3.59 -13.25
CA SER A 60 6.28 -2.35 -13.80
C SER A 60 6.46 -1.23 -12.75
N GLY A 61 6.22 -1.55 -11.46
CA GLY A 61 6.42 -0.64 -10.33
C GLY A 61 5.23 0.27 -10.03
N TRP A 62 4.08 0.05 -10.66
CA TRP A 62 2.83 0.75 -10.32
C TRP A 62 2.06 0.08 -9.17
N GLY A 63 2.50 -1.12 -8.79
CA GLY A 63 2.12 -1.77 -7.54
C GLY A 63 3.18 -1.48 -6.49
N LYS A 64 2.73 -1.30 -5.26
CA LYS A 64 3.52 -0.78 -4.14
C LYS A 64 3.44 -1.82 -3.01
N PRO A 65 4.56 -2.24 -2.40
CA PRO A 65 4.55 -3.28 -1.38
C PRO A 65 3.76 -2.86 -0.13
N PRO A 66 3.16 -3.79 0.62
CA PRO A 66 2.49 -3.46 1.87
C PRO A 66 3.52 -3.03 2.93
N GLY A 67 3.26 -1.94 3.65
CA GLY A 67 4.15 -1.45 4.71
C GLY A 67 4.13 0.06 4.92
N ILE A 68 4.85 0.52 5.93
CA ILE A 68 5.03 1.96 6.22
C ILE A 68 5.90 2.57 5.13
N ARG A 69 5.39 3.61 4.47
CA ARG A 69 6.13 4.39 3.48
C ARG A 69 6.33 5.83 3.94
N PRO A 70 7.47 6.47 3.62
CA PRO A 70 7.61 7.91 3.73
C PRO A 70 6.54 8.63 2.90
N ARG A 71 6.03 9.77 3.37
CA ARG A 71 4.96 10.51 2.67
C ARG A 71 5.30 10.90 1.23
N ALA A 72 6.57 11.11 0.91
CA ALA A 72 7.02 11.43 -0.45
C ALA A 72 6.66 10.32 -1.47
N GLU A 73 6.53 9.07 -1.01
CA GLU A 73 6.28 7.90 -1.85
C GLU A 73 4.79 7.54 -1.92
N TRP A 74 3.89 8.31 -1.29
CA TRP A 74 2.47 7.98 -1.23
C TRP A 74 1.73 8.27 -2.54
N SER A 75 2.23 9.23 -3.33
CA SER A 75 1.52 9.62 -4.54
C SER A 75 1.33 8.42 -5.48
N MET A 76 0.12 8.27 -6.03
CA MET A 76 -0.19 7.19 -6.98
C MET A 76 0.70 7.21 -8.23
N ARG A 77 1.30 8.37 -8.54
CA ARG A 77 2.11 8.58 -9.75
C ARG A 77 3.57 8.15 -9.60
N VAL A 78 4.06 8.00 -8.37
CA VAL A 78 5.43 7.56 -8.11
C VAL A 78 5.51 6.04 -8.30
N ARG A 79 6.36 5.63 -9.24
CA ARG A 79 6.70 4.23 -9.45
C ARG A 79 7.69 3.76 -8.41
N ASP A 80 7.55 2.52 -8.00
CA ASP A 80 8.51 1.82 -7.17
C ASP A 80 9.78 1.44 -7.98
N PRO A 81 10.96 1.98 -7.62
CA PRO A 81 12.21 1.66 -8.30
C PRO A 81 12.69 0.22 -8.03
N HIS A 82 12.28 -0.39 -6.91
CA HIS A 82 12.72 -1.73 -6.49
C HIS A 82 11.91 -2.86 -7.15
N ALA A 83 10.82 -2.54 -7.86
CA ALA A 83 9.98 -3.51 -8.56
C ALA A 83 10.74 -4.39 -9.59
N ARG A 84 11.87 -3.89 -10.14
CA ARG A 84 12.74 -4.67 -11.05
C ARG A 84 13.52 -5.76 -10.32
N GLY A 85 13.98 -5.50 -9.10
CA GLY A 85 14.62 -6.52 -8.24
C GLY A 85 13.61 -7.54 -7.72
N GLY A 86 12.36 -7.10 -7.54
CA GLY A 86 11.26 -7.90 -7.04
C GLY A 86 11.29 -8.03 -5.52
N HIS A 87 10.10 -8.05 -4.92
CA HIS A 87 9.93 -8.14 -3.48
C HIS A 87 9.89 -9.61 -3.05
N PRO A 88 10.71 -10.04 -2.06
CA PRO A 88 10.78 -11.44 -1.67
C PRO A 88 9.47 -11.94 -1.04
N GLU A 89 8.72 -11.07 -0.37
CA GLU A 89 7.40 -11.33 0.22
C GLU A 89 6.23 -11.21 -0.77
N CYS A 90 6.44 -10.70 -1.99
CA CYS A 90 5.37 -10.58 -2.98
C CYS A 90 5.25 -11.84 -3.84
N LEU A 91 4.15 -12.57 -3.71
CA LEU A 91 3.83 -13.72 -4.56
C LEU A 91 3.85 -13.35 -6.05
N GLY A 92 3.33 -12.17 -6.42
CA GLY A 92 3.31 -11.71 -7.81
C GLY A 92 4.72 -11.52 -8.41
N CYS A 93 5.65 -10.95 -7.64
CA CYS A 93 7.06 -10.83 -8.05
C CYS A 93 7.74 -12.20 -8.10
N ARG A 94 7.44 -13.09 -7.15
CA ARG A 94 7.99 -14.45 -7.08
C ARG A 94 7.53 -15.32 -8.23
N LEU A 95 6.24 -15.27 -8.60
CA LEU A 95 5.69 -15.95 -9.78
C LEU A 95 6.34 -15.45 -11.07
N ALA A 96 6.77 -14.18 -11.12
CA ALA A 96 7.56 -13.62 -12.21
C ALA A 96 9.06 -13.97 -12.14
N GLY A 97 9.48 -14.80 -11.17
CA GLY A 97 10.86 -15.23 -10.97
C GLY A 97 11.79 -14.20 -10.34
N ARG A 98 11.28 -13.03 -9.91
CA ARG A 98 12.03 -11.94 -9.27
C ARG A 98 12.12 -12.14 -7.74
N GLY A 99 13.01 -11.40 -7.06
CA GLY A 99 13.21 -11.49 -5.61
C GLY A 99 14.01 -12.71 -5.14
N ARG A 100 14.50 -13.55 -6.08
CA ARG A 100 15.46 -14.62 -5.79
C ARG A 100 16.87 -14.04 -5.84
N HIS A 101 17.25 -13.32 -4.79
CA HIS A 101 18.66 -13.27 -4.46
C HIS A 101 19.03 -14.68 -4.04
N VAL A 102 19.59 -15.44 -4.98
CA VAL A 102 20.48 -16.56 -4.68
C VAL A 102 21.38 -16.02 -3.58
N ALA A 103 21.27 -16.60 -2.39
CA ALA A 103 22.37 -16.55 -1.45
C ALA A 103 23.54 -17.13 -2.24
N SER A 104 24.29 -16.26 -2.92
CA SER A 104 25.62 -16.58 -3.37
C SER A 104 26.25 -17.12 -2.10
N PRO A 105 26.70 -18.39 -2.06
CA PRO A 105 27.56 -18.83 -0.99
C PRO A 105 28.73 -17.87 -1.12
N GLN A 106 28.71 -16.82 -0.32
CA GLN A 106 29.82 -15.93 -0.12
C GLN A 106 30.90 -16.91 0.26
N ALA A 107 31.80 -17.15 -0.70
CA ALA A 107 32.95 -17.98 -0.52
C ALA A 107 33.48 -17.55 0.84
N VAL A 108 33.46 -18.49 1.79
CA VAL A 108 34.16 -18.33 3.04
C VAL A 108 35.59 -18.08 2.57
N SER A 109 35.97 -16.81 2.47
CA SER A 109 37.36 -16.41 2.38
C SER A 109 37.97 -17.08 3.59
N ALA A 110 38.78 -18.10 3.29
CA ALA A 110 39.50 -18.87 4.27
C ALA A 110 40.13 -17.89 5.28
N PRO A 111 40.16 -18.24 6.58
CA PRO A 111 40.87 -17.43 7.55
C PRO A 111 42.32 -17.30 7.09
N VAL A 112 42.69 -16.11 6.60
CA VAL A 112 44.09 -15.73 6.44
C VAL A 112 44.64 -15.68 7.87
N VAL A 113 45.42 -16.69 8.22
CA VAL A 113 46.25 -16.73 9.42
C VAL A 113 47.21 -15.54 9.36
N PRO A 114 47.17 -14.57 10.29
CA PRO A 114 48.26 -13.62 10.42
C PRO A 114 49.45 -14.32 11.09
N PRO A 115 50.70 -14.16 10.61
CA PRO A 115 51.86 -14.59 11.36
C PRO A 115 52.00 -13.76 12.65
N ALA A 116 52.41 -14.46 13.70
CA ALA A 116 52.67 -13.95 15.04
C ALA A 116 53.50 -12.67 15.02
N VAL A 117 52.95 -11.58 15.53
CA VAL A 117 53.70 -10.40 15.94
C VAL A 117 53.98 -10.47 17.43
N VAL A 118 55.28 -10.43 17.70
CA VAL A 118 55.96 -10.51 18.99
C VAL A 118 55.44 -9.47 19.98
N SER A 119 55.07 -9.91 21.17
CA SER A 119 54.78 -9.06 22.33
C SER A 119 56.04 -8.31 22.79
N SER A 120 55.92 -7.01 23.05
CA SER A 120 56.76 -6.30 24.01
C SER A 120 55.89 -5.31 24.80
N PRO A 121 56.04 -5.24 26.14
CA PRO A 121 55.15 -4.46 26.98
C PRO A 121 55.64 -3.02 27.10
N VAL A 122 54.80 -2.06 26.72
CA VAL A 122 54.96 -0.66 27.11
C VAL A 122 53.82 -0.30 28.06
N ALA A 123 54.23 0.01 29.28
CA ALA A 123 53.39 0.48 30.36
C ALA A 123 52.60 1.74 29.94
N SER A 124 51.33 1.80 30.35
CA SER A 124 50.59 3.06 30.42
C SER A 124 49.63 3.00 31.60
N SER A 125 49.80 3.97 32.48
CA SER A 125 49.11 4.18 33.75
C SER A 125 47.59 4.29 33.61
N PRO A 126 46.81 4.02 34.67
CA PRO A 126 45.36 4.15 34.65
C PRO A 126 44.93 5.62 34.71
N VAL A 127 44.15 6.08 33.74
CA VAL A 127 43.35 7.30 33.85
C VAL A 127 42.03 6.94 34.53
N THR A 128 41.87 7.47 35.73
CA THR A 128 40.62 7.54 36.48
C THR A 128 39.74 8.65 35.93
N THR A 129 38.53 8.34 35.46
CA THR A 129 37.40 9.30 35.48
C THR A 129 36.07 8.56 35.61
N SER A 130 35.33 8.92 36.65
CA SER A 130 34.04 8.41 37.11
C SER A 130 32.88 8.58 36.11
N PRO A 131 31.78 7.81 36.26
CA PRO A 131 30.54 8.01 35.50
C PRO A 131 29.71 9.16 36.08
N VAL A 132 29.31 10.12 35.23
CA VAL A 132 28.27 11.10 35.58
C VAL A 132 26.92 10.54 35.14
N ALA A 133 26.06 10.32 36.12
CA ALA A 133 24.66 9.98 35.97
C ALA A 133 23.89 11.10 35.24
N SER A 134 22.97 10.72 34.35
CA SER A 134 21.95 11.64 33.82
C SER A 134 20.57 11.07 34.17
N THR A 135 19.90 11.78 35.08
CA THR A 135 18.53 11.59 35.52
C THR A 135 17.54 11.91 34.38
N PRO A 136 16.41 11.18 34.24
CA PRO A 136 15.40 11.47 33.22
C PRO A 136 14.51 12.66 33.63
N LEU A 137 14.35 13.64 32.73
CA LEU A 137 13.40 14.74 32.93
C LEU A 137 12.02 14.33 32.40
N SER A 138 11.08 14.26 33.34
CA SER A 138 9.65 14.05 33.17
C SER A 138 8.95 15.31 32.65
N VAL A 139 8.05 15.18 31.67
CA VAL A 139 7.11 16.25 31.25
C VAL A 139 5.72 15.62 30.97
N PRO A 140 4.61 16.22 31.48
CA PRO A 140 3.31 15.57 31.74
C PRO A 140 2.32 15.49 30.56
N PRO A 141 1.22 14.71 30.69
CA PRO A 141 0.16 14.61 29.68
C PRO A 141 -0.76 15.84 29.64
N SER A 142 -1.04 16.33 28.44
CA SER A 142 -2.08 17.33 28.19
C SER A 142 -3.46 16.67 28.17
N THR A 143 -4.23 16.94 29.23
CA THR A 143 -5.67 16.67 29.33
C THR A 143 -6.43 17.66 28.45
N LEU A 144 -7.15 17.18 27.43
CA LEU A 144 -8.29 17.89 26.87
C LEU A 144 -9.48 16.93 26.88
N ALA A 145 -10.38 17.21 27.83
CA ALA A 145 -11.74 16.73 27.84
C ALA A 145 -12.52 17.49 26.74
N GLY A 146 -13.20 16.74 25.89
CA GLY A 146 -14.23 17.23 24.98
C GLY A 146 -15.46 16.34 25.15
N ASP A 147 -16.45 16.90 25.80
CA ASP A 147 -17.78 16.37 26.13
C ASP A 147 -18.65 16.31 24.86
N GLY A 148 -19.22 15.13 24.61
CA GLY A 148 -19.96 14.85 23.39
C GLY A 148 -21.16 15.77 23.16
N THR A 149 -21.41 16.09 21.89
CA THR A 149 -22.70 15.99 21.18
C THR A 149 -22.57 16.80 19.89
N GLY A 150 -22.70 16.14 18.74
CA GLY A 150 -22.58 16.83 17.46
C GLY A 150 -22.71 15.89 16.28
N MET A 151 -23.84 15.18 16.19
CA MET A 151 -24.29 14.59 14.93
C MET A 151 -24.42 15.71 13.89
N GLU A 152 -23.55 15.73 12.88
CA GLU A 152 -23.92 16.36 11.61
C GLU A 152 -24.39 15.28 10.65
N VAL A 153 -25.69 15.00 10.75
CA VAL A 153 -26.45 14.34 9.70
C VAL A 153 -26.48 15.31 8.52
N ARG A 154 -25.66 15.05 7.49
CA ARG A 154 -25.79 15.79 6.23
C ARG A 154 -27.04 15.28 5.51
N GLY A 155 -28.13 16.00 5.74
CA GLY A 155 -29.41 15.83 5.08
C GLY A 155 -29.29 16.00 3.57
N ALA A 156 -29.96 15.09 2.86
CA ALA A 156 -30.30 15.23 1.46
C ALA A 156 -31.19 16.47 1.26
N ALA A 157 -30.73 17.43 0.47
CA ALA A 157 -31.57 18.50 -0.02
C ALA A 157 -32.40 17.98 -1.20
N LEU A 158 -33.61 17.48 -0.90
CA LEU A 158 -34.75 17.56 -1.79
C LEU A 158 -35.14 19.04 -1.89
N VAL A 159 -34.76 19.71 -2.98
CA VAL A 159 -35.37 21.00 -3.34
C VAL A 159 -36.65 20.68 -4.11
N GLY A 160 -37.75 20.76 -3.39
CA GLY A 160 -39.11 20.76 -3.92
C GLY A 160 -39.37 21.99 -4.79
N GLY A 161 -40.25 21.80 -5.77
CA GLY A 161 -40.60 22.79 -6.79
C GLY A 161 -41.60 23.86 -6.37
N GLN A 162 -42.06 24.60 -7.39
CA GLN A 162 -43.24 25.47 -7.41
C GLN A 162 -43.66 25.66 -8.89
N PRO A 163 -44.85 26.20 -9.21
CA PRO A 163 -45.86 25.56 -10.04
C PRO A 163 -46.27 26.43 -11.25
N GLY A 164 -47.13 25.87 -12.10
CA GLY A 164 -48.16 26.65 -12.79
C GLY A 164 -47.72 27.49 -13.99
N ALA A 165 -47.97 26.96 -15.19
CA ALA A 165 -48.52 27.76 -16.28
C ALA A 165 -49.43 26.87 -17.14
N ASP A 166 -50.72 27.05 -16.91
CA ASP A 166 -51.85 26.60 -17.70
C ASP A 166 -51.85 27.35 -19.05
N VAL A 167 -51.78 26.63 -20.18
CA VAL A 167 -52.23 27.15 -21.50
C VAL A 167 -52.78 25.99 -22.33
N GLY A 168 -54.11 25.90 -22.35
CA GLY A 168 -54.87 25.90 -23.61
C GLY A 168 -54.97 24.60 -24.39
N ARG A 169 -55.87 23.71 -23.97
CA ARG A 169 -56.60 22.80 -24.86
C ARG A 169 -57.85 23.53 -25.37
N GLY A 170 -57.86 23.94 -26.64
CA GLY A 170 -59.05 24.37 -27.37
C GLY A 170 -59.33 23.39 -28.50
N ALA A 171 -60.48 22.72 -28.44
CA ALA A 171 -60.99 21.85 -29.49
C ALA A 171 -61.56 22.67 -30.66
N SER A 172 -61.33 22.21 -31.89
CA SER A 172 -62.29 22.11 -33.00
C SER A 172 -61.60 21.42 -34.17
#